data_AF-A0A951KW61-F1
#
_entry.id   AF-A0A951KW61-F1
#
_cell.length_a   1.000
_cell.length_b   1.000
_cell.length_c   1.000
_cell.angle_alpha   90.00
_cell.angle_beta   90.00
_cell.angle_gamma   90.00
#
_symmetry.space_group_name_H-M   'P 1'
#
loop_
_entity.id
_entity.type
_entity.pdbx_description
1 polymer ?
#
loop_
_entity_poly.entity_id
_entity_poly.type
_entity_poly.pdbx_seq_one_letter_code
_entity_poly.pdbx_strand_id
1 'polypeptide(L)'
;MELLGLSEDELCRVLDVDPLTLLSGQLEHRSELPILLALLDEASERAGPDVLTRWVRASGPSGRPLDALLRRDFAAFEDALGELAERGFVLRGGHH
;
A
#
# COMPACT_ATOMS: atom_id res chain seq x y z
N MET A 1 10.15 3.78 9.98
CA MET A 1 9.13 4.38 9.09
C MET A 1 8.03 3.35 8.92
N GLU A 2 6.84 3.58 9.44
CA GLU A 2 5.70 2.68 9.23
C GLU A 2 4.83 3.25 8.10
N LEU A 3 5.07 2.79 6.88
CA LEU A 3 4.20 3.07 5.75
C LEU A 3 2.99 2.16 5.89
N LEU A 4 1.83 2.70 6.28
CA LEU A 4 0.55 1.97 6.27
C LEU A 4 0.53 0.70 7.15
N GLY A 5 1.32 0.71 8.22
CA GLY A 5 1.50 -0.44 9.11
C GLY A 5 2.27 -1.61 8.46
N LEU A 6 3.00 -1.37 7.37
CA LEU A 6 3.99 -2.30 6.81
C LEU A 6 5.25 -2.29 7.66
N SER A 7 5.76 -3.49 7.96
CA SER A 7 7.09 -3.63 8.55
C SER A 7 8.17 -3.32 7.51
N GLU A 8 9.38 -2.94 7.96
CA GLU A 8 10.53 -2.74 7.06
C GLU A 8 10.78 -3.96 6.15
N ASP A 9 10.59 -5.18 6.68
CA ASP A 9 10.74 -6.44 5.93
C ASP A 9 9.71 -6.56 4.79
N GLU A 10 8.46 -6.17 5.05
CA GLU A 10 7.39 -6.15 4.04
C GLU A 10 7.69 -5.07 2.99
N LEU A 11 8.11 -3.89 3.42
CA LEU A 11 8.50 -2.79 2.54
C LEU A 11 9.68 -3.19 1.62
N CYS A 12 10.70 -3.87 2.16
CA CYS A 12 11.82 -4.40 1.39
C CYS A 12 11.37 -5.41 0.33
N ARG A 13 10.42 -6.29 0.66
CA ARG A 13 9.84 -7.24 -0.33
C ARG A 13 9.02 -6.55 -1.41
N VAL A 14 8.17 -5.60 -1.03
CA VAL A 14 7.34 -4.85 -2.00
C VAL A 14 8.24 -4.10 -2.99
N LEU A 15 9.34 -3.55 -2.49
CA LEU A 15 10.28 -2.75 -3.28
C LEU A 15 11.38 -3.59 -3.94
N ASP A 16 11.42 -4.90 -3.70
CA ASP A 16 12.43 -5.85 -4.21
C ASP A 16 13.86 -5.39 -3.93
N VAL A 17 14.10 -4.93 -2.71
CA VAL A 17 15.35 -4.26 -2.31
C VAL A 17 15.85 -4.83 -1.00
N ASP A 18 17.17 -4.91 -0.88
CA ASP A 18 17.80 -5.27 0.38
C ASP A 18 17.64 -4.13 1.41
N PRO A 19 17.60 -4.47 2.71
CA PRO A 19 17.48 -3.48 3.79
C PRO A 19 18.58 -2.43 3.76
N LEU A 20 19.78 -2.78 3.26
CA LEU A 20 20.87 -1.83 3.07
C LEU A 20 20.55 -0.79 2.00
N THR A 21 19.91 -1.20 0.89
CA THR A 21 19.49 -0.31 -0.20
C THR A 21 18.37 0.62 0.25
N LEU A 22 17.44 0.13 1.09
CA LEU A 22 16.40 0.92 1.73
C LEU A 22 16.99 1.99 2.65
N LEU A 23 17.94 1.61 3.52
CA LEU A 23 18.60 2.55 4.44
C LEU A 23 19.50 3.55 3.72
N SER A 24 20.11 3.13 2.61
CA SER A 24 21.09 3.94 1.89
C SER A 24 20.46 5.01 0.99
N GLY A 25 19.12 5.09 0.90
CA GLY A 25 18.42 6.08 0.05
C GLY A 25 18.63 5.86 -1.46
N GLN A 26 19.29 4.77 -1.86
CA GLN A 26 19.48 4.42 -3.28
C GLN A 26 18.16 4.08 -3.98
N LEU A 27 17.13 3.84 -3.19
CA LEU A 27 15.75 3.64 -3.60
C LEU A 27 15.19 4.86 -4.37
N GLU A 28 15.61 6.07 -4.01
CA GLU A 28 15.13 7.34 -4.61
C GLU A 28 15.48 7.47 -6.10
N HIS A 29 16.48 6.71 -6.58
CA HIS A 29 16.89 6.70 -7.99
C HIS A 29 15.98 5.87 -8.89
N ARG A 30 15.11 5.01 -8.32
CA ARG A 30 14.15 4.23 -9.11
C ARG A 30 12.86 5.02 -9.27
N SER A 31 12.50 5.32 -10.51
CA SER A 31 11.29 6.08 -10.86
C SER A 31 9.99 5.43 -10.36
N GLU A 32 9.98 4.12 -10.12
CA GLU A 32 8.83 3.38 -9.58
C GLU A 32 8.49 3.76 -8.14
N LEU A 33 9.49 4.15 -7.33
CA LEU A 33 9.30 4.43 -5.91
C LEU A 33 8.51 5.72 -5.65
N PRO A 34 8.84 6.89 -6.23
CA PRO A 34 8.02 8.09 -6.04
C PRO A 34 6.60 7.91 -6.59
N ILE A 35 6.40 7.08 -7.61
CA ILE A 35 5.06 6.75 -8.12
C ILE A 35 4.28 5.93 -7.08
N LEU A 36 4.90 4.90 -6.50
CA LEU A 36 4.27 4.09 -5.46
C LEU A 36 3.94 4.94 -4.22
N LEU A 37 4.88 5.77 -3.78
CA LEU A 37 4.66 6.68 -2.65
C LEU A 37 3.53 7.66 -2.94
N ALA A 38 3.48 8.25 -4.14
CA ALA A 38 2.39 9.13 -4.54
C ALA A 38 1.04 8.42 -4.58
N LEU A 39 0.99 7.17 -5.09
CA LEU A 39 -0.22 6.35 -5.08
C LEU A 39 -0.69 6.03 -3.65
N LEU A 40 0.24 5.65 -2.77
CA LEU A 40 -0.06 5.33 -1.37
C LEU A 40 -0.50 6.58 -0.59
N ASP A 41 0.14 7.72 -0.84
CA ASP A 41 -0.20 9.01 -0.25
C ASP A 41 -1.59 9.48 -0.71
N GLU A 42 -1.87 9.45 -2.02
CA GLU A 42 -3.19 9.79 -2.56
C GLU A 42 -4.27 8.86 -2.00
N ALA A 43 -4.02 7.55 -1.95
CA ALA A 43 -4.94 6.58 -1.38
C ALA A 43 -5.16 6.82 0.12
N SER A 44 -4.11 7.19 0.86
CA SER A 44 -4.19 7.53 2.29
C SER A 44 -4.99 8.82 2.53
N GLU A 45 -4.81 9.84 1.69
CA GLU A 45 -5.58 11.09 1.74
C GLU A 45 -7.07 10.85 1.44
N ARG A 46 -7.38 9.96 0.49
CA ARG A 46 -8.76 9.67 0.08
C ARG A 46 -9.49 8.75 1.06
N ALA A 47 -8.82 7.70 1.53
CA ALA A 47 -9.39 6.67 2.39
C ALA A 47 -9.28 7.01 3.88
N GLY A 48 -8.23 7.76 4.26
CA GLY A 48 -7.73 7.86 5.62
C GLY A 48 -6.64 6.79 5.91
N PRO A 49 -5.57 7.13 6.65
CA PRO A 49 -4.45 6.22 6.90
C PRO A 49 -4.85 4.95 7.68
N ASP A 50 -5.77 5.07 8.63
CA ASP A 50 -6.24 3.96 9.47
C ASP A 50 -7.05 2.93 8.66
N VAL A 51 -7.85 3.46 7.74
CA VAL A 51 -8.65 2.72 6.77
C VAL A 51 -7.76 1.96 5.82
N LEU A 52 -6.79 2.66 5.23
CA LEU A 52 -5.91 2.09 4.24
C LEU A 52 -5.07 0.97 4.88
N THR A 53 -4.57 1.19 6.09
CA THR A 53 -3.88 0.16 6.89
C THR A 53 -4.76 -1.08 7.10
N ARG A 54 -6.03 -0.88 7.49
CA ARG A 54 -6.97 -1.98 7.70
C ARG A 54 -7.35 -2.69 6.40
N TRP A 55 -7.48 -1.96 5.30
CA TRP A 55 -7.84 -2.47 3.99
C TRP A 55 -6.70 -3.24 3.33
N VAL A 56 -5.45 -2.75 3.42
CA VAL A 56 -4.26 -3.46 2.92
C VAL A 56 -4.14 -4.85 3.57
N ARG A 57 -4.51 -4.95 4.84
CA ARG A 57 -4.57 -6.22 5.60
C ARG A 57 -5.88 -6.98 5.44
N ALA A 58 -6.92 -6.38 4.85
CA ALA A 58 -8.20 -7.03 4.60
C ALA A 58 -8.13 -7.91 3.36
N SER A 59 -8.84 -9.03 3.38
CA SER A 59 -9.07 -9.85 2.19
C SER A 59 -10.33 -9.35 1.49
N GLY A 60 -10.16 -8.86 0.26
CA GLY A 60 -11.24 -8.57 -0.68
C GLY A 60 -11.50 -9.74 -1.64
N PRO A 61 -12.48 -9.58 -2.56
CA PRO A 61 -12.77 -10.57 -3.60
C PRO A 61 -11.56 -10.85 -4.51
N SER A 62 -10.72 -9.84 -4.73
CA SER A 62 -9.49 -9.91 -5.53
C SER A 62 -8.25 -10.37 -4.72
N GLY A 63 -8.43 -10.72 -3.42
CA GLY A 63 -7.36 -11.15 -2.53
C GLY A 63 -6.97 -10.09 -1.50
N ARG A 64 -5.76 -10.22 -0.91
CA ARG A 64 -5.20 -9.20 -0.01
C ARG A 64 -4.39 -8.21 -0.85
N PRO A 65 -4.63 -6.89 -0.76
CA PRO A 65 -3.81 -5.90 -1.45
C PRO A 65 -2.33 -6.01 -1.07
N LEU A 66 -2.05 -6.41 0.17
CA LEU A 66 -0.70 -6.72 0.64
C LEU A 66 -0.01 -7.83 -0.18
N ASP A 67 -0.73 -8.90 -0.55
CA ASP A 67 -0.16 -9.99 -1.35
C ASP A 67 0.17 -9.51 -2.78
N ALA A 68 -0.63 -8.61 -3.35
CA ALA A 68 -0.33 -7.98 -4.63
C ALA A 68 0.94 -7.14 -4.55
N LEU A 69 1.07 -6.29 -3.51
CA LEU A 69 2.28 -5.51 -3.26
C LEU A 69 3.51 -6.43 -3.05
N LEU A 70 3.38 -7.51 -2.27
CA LEU A 70 4.45 -8.48 -2.04
C LEU A 70 4.86 -9.24 -3.31
N ARG A 71 3.94 -9.42 -4.27
CA ARG A 71 4.20 -10.00 -5.59
C ARG A 71 4.65 -8.97 -6.63
N ARG A 72 4.77 -7.69 -6.23
CA ARG A 72 5.06 -6.54 -7.11
C ARG A 72 4.03 -6.35 -8.22
N ASP A 73 2.81 -6.79 -7.94
CA ASP A 73 1.67 -6.69 -8.84
C ASP A 73 0.92 -5.38 -8.55
N PHE A 74 1.51 -4.27 -9.00
CA PHE A 74 0.94 -2.93 -8.80
C PHE A 74 -0.40 -2.76 -9.54
N ALA A 75 -0.57 -3.46 -10.67
CA ALA A 75 -1.83 -3.46 -11.42
C ALA A 75 -2.97 -4.08 -10.59
N ALA A 76 -2.74 -5.22 -9.93
CA ALA A 76 -3.73 -5.81 -9.03
C ALA A 76 -4.01 -4.92 -7.81
N PHE A 77 -3.02 -4.18 -7.31
CA PHE A 77 -3.22 -3.22 -6.23
C PHE A 77 -4.08 -2.03 -6.67
N GLU A 78 -3.81 -1.45 -7.83
CA GLU A 78 -4.61 -0.36 -8.41
C GLU A 78 -6.05 -0.81 -8.70
N ASP A 79 -6.24 -2.01 -9.24
CA ASP A 79 -7.58 -2.58 -9.50
C ASP A 79 -8.37 -2.75 -8.18
N ALA A 80 -7.72 -3.28 -7.15
CA ALA A 80 -8.32 -3.40 -5.83
C ALA A 80 -8.65 -2.03 -5.19
N LEU A 81 -7.83 -1.02 -5.43
CA LEU A 81 -8.07 0.37 -5.01
C LEU A 81 -9.27 0.98 -5.76
N GLY A 82 -9.38 0.70 -7.06
CA GLY A 82 -10.52 1.04 -7.90
C GLY A 82 -11.80 0.43 -7.33
N GLU A 83 -11.79 -0.88 -7.06
CA GLU A 83 -12.92 -1.57 -6.41
C GLU A 83 -13.26 -0.96 -5.04
N LEU A 84 -12.26 -0.62 -4.22
CA LEU A 84 -12.48 0.02 -2.93
C LEU A 84 -13.17 1.38 -3.08
N ALA A 85 -12.74 2.18 -4.06
CA ALA A 85 -13.35 3.47 -4.36
C ALA A 85 -14.78 3.33 -4.92
N GLU A 86 -15.02 2.36 -5.81
CA GLU A 86 -16.33 2.07 -6.42
C GLU A 86 -17.35 1.54 -5.41
N ARG A 87 -16.91 0.71 -4.46
CA ARG A 87 -17.76 0.19 -3.39
C ARG A 87 -18.13 1.25 -2.36
N GLY A 88 -17.59 2.46 -2.52
CA GLY A 88 -17.52 3.50 -1.51
C GLY A 88 -16.57 3.04 -0.41
N PHE A 89 -15.76 3.95 0.15
CA PHE A 89 -15.03 3.71 1.38
C PHE A 89 -16.03 3.48 2.54
N VAL A 90 -16.72 2.33 2.55
CA VAL A 90 -17.67 1.93 3.60
C VAL A 90 -16.83 1.44 4.75
N LEU A 91 -16.10 2.35 5.36
CA LEU A 91 -15.90 2.23 6.79
C LEU A 91 -17.18 2.75 7.38
N ARG A 92 -17.98 1.81 7.87
CA ARG A 92 -18.86 2.12 8.98
C ARG A 92 -17.99 2.78 10.05
N GLY A 93 -18.03 4.12 10.09
CA GLY A 93 -17.57 4.93 11.20
C GLY A 93 -18.25 4.39 12.45
N GLY A 94 -17.45 3.77 13.29
CA GLY A 94 -17.85 3.23 14.58
C GLY A 94 -16.76 3.57 15.57
N HIS A 95 -16.49 4.86 15.75
CA HIS A 95 -15.86 5.38 16.95
C HIS A 95 -16.91 6.24 17.66
N HIS A 96 -17.29 5.81 18.86
CA HIS A 96 -18.06 6.55 19.85
C HIS A 96 -17.09 7.00 20.94
#